data_AF-B7G3N9-F1
#
_entry.id   AF-B7G3N9-F1
#
_cell.length_a   1.000
_cell.length_b   1.000
_cell.length_c   1.000
_cell.angle_alpha   90.00
_cell.angle_beta   90.00
_cell.angle_gamma   90.00
#
_symmetry.space_group_name_H-M   'P 1'
#
loop_
_entity.id
_entity.type
_entity.pdbx_description
1 polymer ?
#
loop_
_entity_poly.entity_id
_entity_poly.type
_entity_poly.pdbx_seq_one_letter_code
_entity_poly.pdbx_strand_id
1 'polypeptide(L)'
;MAQIAVGIKAFFLVSLCSGATASSKNRDLQEFIAIASYQPRTDVSNQKNIALDQYELSSFLGNPANDDLEAAKAIYERGAFVTPIARLTLTNESGLPTMITSDETLVTGKTANGTEVTGIAYESFNPGEMEISVQYASDAPDSCEVGGLLEPYMHGCFAADGELDIEGERVAYRYDPSTDNYNGRTLQQFSTGASFTFRDPNAGTEYFDEFEKFFDYYGKASYADILIQAAFNKTNTGFRNGNLDFSTYLDGDGQNAAIATATAYMILGMEIIGKLEHAVVQCDLPCETDDCKLDPVHSLDEAVAFWTGVLEDFDQGSGRSNLLYGLADETCRQFRTCGVTGDSTEGTSRVNIDLFQLFRTMQEQLLGNQCIEARASKDRMIPLMFLPLIQATLSNVFLAKSMSFDEVVDGEGAVLAAALLPRLASCNFEDAQRLYLQMRVGQHGVAGYSEVRQALERNYECLGVTCADVGGLYDRDRGEYEAEGAPCGGVAQGGGGTNPGLAVGLFLGGMVAVLLGFVLIRHRRRNKSLGAAEFAVEGDHVIA
;
A
#
# COMPACT_ATOMS: atom_id res chain seq x y z
N MET A 1 -3.40 -55.04 34.89
CA MET A 1 -3.46 -53.84 35.75
C MET A 1 -2.11 -53.64 36.41
N ALA A 2 -1.45 -52.51 36.08
CA ALA A 2 -0.43 -51.73 36.82
C ALA A 2 0.79 -52.45 37.46
N GLN A 3 2.00 -51.88 37.51
CA GLN A 3 2.80 -50.96 36.69
C GLN A 3 4.21 -51.06 37.29
N ILE A 4 5.24 -51.03 36.44
CA ILE A 4 6.66 -51.19 36.78
C ILE A 4 7.28 -49.79 36.91
N ALA A 5 8.13 -49.55 37.93
CA ALA A 5 9.07 -48.45 37.96
C ALA A 5 10.43 -48.93 38.51
N VAL A 6 11.47 -48.82 37.67
CA VAL A 6 12.86 -49.14 37.99
C VAL A 6 13.63 -47.82 38.02
N GLY A 7 14.33 -47.56 39.13
CA GLY A 7 15.22 -46.41 39.30
C GLY A 7 16.62 -46.67 38.77
N ILE A 8 17.28 -45.63 38.25
CA ILE A 8 18.72 -45.63 37.92
C ILE A 8 19.36 -44.34 38.44
N LYS A 9 20.57 -44.53 38.95
CA LYS A 9 21.42 -43.62 39.74
C LYS A 9 22.07 -42.51 38.91
N ALA A 10 22.34 -41.40 39.60
CA ALA A 10 23.19 -40.28 39.20
C ALA A 10 24.66 -40.68 38.96
N PHE A 11 25.28 -40.04 37.97
CA PHE A 11 26.73 -39.92 37.83
C PHE A 11 27.06 -38.47 37.41
N PHE A 12 27.97 -37.85 38.16
CA PHE A 12 28.52 -36.52 37.92
C PHE A 12 29.48 -36.53 36.71
N LEU A 13 29.38 -35.51 35.86
CA LEU A 13 30.52 -35.02 35.08
C LEU A 13 30.44 -33.49 34.96
N VAL A 14 31.43 -32.85 35.59
CA VAL A 14 31.77 -31.43 35.43
C VAL A 14 32.54 -31.29 34.12
N SER A 15 32.11 -30.40 33.23
CA SER A 15 32.99 -29.86 32.19
C SER A 15 32.53 -28.47 31.73
N LEU A 16 33.26 -27.47 32.24
CA LEU A 16 33.69 -26.23 31.59
C LEU A 16 32.69 -25.52 30.67
N CYS A 17 32.02 -24.51 31.25
CA CYS A 17 31.57 -23.33 30.52
C CYS A 17 32.74 -22.70 29.75
N SER A 18 32.61 -22.63 28.44
CA SER A 18 33.32 -21.67 27.60
C SER A 18 32.28 -21.18 26.60
N GLY A 19 31.95 -19.90 26.71
CA GLY A 19 30.79 -19.28 26.10
C GLY A 19 30.82 -19.39 24.58
N ALA A 20 29.82 -20.07 24.04
CA ALA A 20 29.16 -19.60 22.83
C ALA A 20 28.14 -18.58 23.31
N THR A 21 28.51 -17.30 23.27
CA THR A 21 27.51 -16.24 23.22
C THR A 21 26.73 -16.47 21.94
N ALA A 22 25.58 -17.14 22.06
CA ALA A 22 24.51 -16.97 21.09
C ALA A 22 24.36 -15.47 20.91
N SER A 23 24.62 -14.97 19.71
CA SER A 23 24.38 -13.58 19.37
C SER A 23 22.87 -13.38 19.31
N SER A 24 22.25 -13.34 20.49
CA SER A 24 21.27 -12.31 20.78
C SER A 24 21.97 -11.00 20.43
N LYS A 25 21.84 -10.57 19.17
CA LYS A 25 22.09 -9.16 18.85
C LYS A 25 21.20 -8.43 19.83
N ASN A 26 21.83 -7.63 20.69
CA ASN A 26 21.17 -6.53 21.35
C ASN A 26 20.26 -5.86 20.32
N ARG A 27 18.94 -6.10 20.38
CA ARG A 27 17.91 -5.14 19.98
C ARG A 27 17.97 -3.97 20.97
N ASP A 28 19.16 -3.42 21.20
CA ASP A 28 19.38 -2.15 21.87
C ASP A 28 18.78 -1.10 20.93
N LEU A 29 17.57 -0.65 21.24
CA LEU A 29 16.98 0.63 20.84
C LEU A 29 17.47 1.15 19.48
N GLN A 30 17.36 0.35 18.42
CA GLN A 30 17.47 0.91 17.08
C GLN A 30 16.17 1.65 16.87
N GLU A 31 16.20 2.98 17.01
CA GLU A 31 15.08 3.83 16.66
C GLU A 31 14.83 3.65 15.16
N PHE A 32 13.81 2.87 14.82
CA PHE A 32 13.33 2.75 13.46
C PHE A 32 12.94 4.14 12.93
N ILE A 33 13.07 4.37 11.63
CA ILE A 33 12.72 5.66 11.05
C ILE A 33 11.21 5.90 11.26
N ALA A 34 10.88 7.04 11.87
CA ALA A 34 9.48 7.44 12.06
C ALA A 34 8.76 7.57 10.71
N ILE A 35 7.51 7.12 10.67
CA ILE A 35 6.62 7.25 9.52
C ILE A 35 5.70 8.42 9.82
N ALA A 36 5.91 9.57 9.17
CA ALA A 36 5.29 10.84 9.55
C ALA A 36 5.43 11.14 11.07
N SER A 37 4.34 11.03 11.86
CA SER A 37 4.34 11.26 13.32
C SER A 37 4.26 9.97 14.16
N TYR A 38 4.40 8.81 13.52
CA TYR A 38 4.31 7.50 14.16
C TYR A 38 5.69 6.88 14.29
N GLN A 39 6.02 6.40 15.49
CA GLN A 39 7.27 5.70 15.76
C GLN A 39 7.01 4.19 15.72
N PRO A 40 7.44 3.46 14.68
CA PRO A 40 7.26 2.02 14.63
C PRO A 40 8.12 1.31 15.68
N ARG A 41 7.68 0.11 16.08
CA ARG A 41 8.36 -0.75 17.07
C ARG A 41 8.97 -1.99 16.43
N THR A 42 8.70 -2.19 15.15
CA THR A 42 9.22 -3.26 14.32
C THR A 42 9.74 -2.68 13.00
N ASP A 43 10.57 -3.44 12.30
CA ASP A 43 11.09 -3.01 11.01
C ASP A 43 10.01 -3.18 9.92
N VAL A 44 9.53 -2.06 9.40
CA VAL A 44 8.61 -1.98 8.26
C VAL A 44 9.16 -1.09 7.14
N SER A 45 10.49 -0.88 7.15
CA SER A 45 11.20 -0.01 6.21
C SER A 45 11.06 -0.47 4.75
N ASN A 46 10.88 -1.76 4.53
CA ASN A 46 10.66 -2.32 3.20
C ASN A 46 9.19 -2.19 2.76
N GLN A 47 8.23 -2.37 3.67
CA GLN A 47 6.79 -2.34 3.37
C GLN A 47 6.35 -0.96 2.87
N LYS A 48 6.92 0.13 3.39
CA LYS A 48 6.64 1.49 2.90
C LYS A 48 7.03 1.72 1.43
N ASN A 49 7.89 0.86 0.87
CA ASN A 49 8.29 0.95 -0.54
C ASN A 49 7.17 0.51 -1.51
N ILE A 50 6.04 0.00 -1.03
CA ILE A 50 4.89 -0.26 -1.90
C ILE A 50 4.40 1.02 -2.60
N ALA A 51 4.64 2.18 -1.98
CA ALA A 51 4.38 3.48 -2.59
C ALA A 51 5.22 3.72 -3.85
N LEU A 52 6.42 3.12 -3.94
CA LEU A 52 7.28 3.19 -5.13
C LEU A 52 6.73 2.29 -6.25
N ASP A 53 6.22 1.10 -5.92
CA ASP A 53 5.53 0.24 -6.90
C ASP A 53 4.30 0.98 -7.45
N GLN A 54 3.46 1.55 -6.59
CA GLN A 54 2.31 2.35 -6.99
C GLN A 54 2.73 3.55 -7.85
N TYR A 55 3.77 4.27 -7.45
CA TYR A 55 4.28 5.43 -8.18
C TYR A 55 4.77 5.05 -9.58
N GLU A 56 5.58 4.00 -9.69
CA GLU A 56 6.14 3.54 -10.96
C GLU A 56 5.03 3.07 -11.90
N LEU A 57 4.09 2.27 -11.40
CA LEU A 57 2.89 1.85 -12.12
C LEU A 57 2.10 3.06 -12.65
N SER A 58 1.77 4.03 -11.79
CA SER A 58 1.03 5.23 -12.20
C SER A 58 1.80 6.08 -13.21
N SER A 59 3.13 6.05 -13.18
CA SER A 59 3.96 6.83 -14.11
C SER A 59 3.86 6.35 -15.56
N PHE A 60 3.63 5.05 -15.77
CA PHE A 60 3.37 4.48 -17.09
C PHE A 60 1.95 4.78 -17.56
N LEU A 61 0.97 4.77 -16.65
CA LEU A 61 -0.44 5.00 -16.98
C LEU A 61 -0.80 6.47 -17.26
N GLY A 62 -0.03 7.43 -16.71
CA GLY A 62 -0.34 8.86 -16.73
C GLY A 62 0.29 9.70 -17.83
N ASN A 63 1.07 9.11 -18.73
CA ASN A 63 1.74 9.87 -19.78
C ASN A 63 1.49 9.24 -21.16
N PRO A 64 0.70 9.88 -22.05
CA PRO A 64 0.47 9.41 -23.41
C PRO A 64 1.76 9.21 -24.25
N ALA A 65 2.88 9.84 -23.86
CA ALA A 65 4.18 9.66 -24.51
C ALA A 65 4.99 8.45 -23.98
N ASN A 66 4.62 7.92 -22.81
CA ASN A 66 5.21 6.75 -22.17
C ASN A 66 4.13 5.71 -21.78
N ASP A 67 2.97 5.74 -22.44
CA ASP A 67 1.85 4.85 -22.15
C ASP A 67 2.25 3.43 -22.57
N ASP A 68 2.88 2.75 -21.62
CA ASP A 68 3.36 1.40 -21.74
C ASP A 68 2.58 0.55 -20.73
N LEU A 69 1.38 0.19 -21.16
CA LEU A 69 0.45 -0.61 -20.38
C LEU A 69 1.07 -1.96 -19.97
N GLU A 70 1.98 -2.51 -20.79
CA GLU A 70 2.71 -3.73 -20.46
C GLU A 70 3.73 -3.49 -19.35
N ALA A 71 4.44 -2.35 -19.33
CA ALA A 71 5.31 -1.98 -18.23
C ALA A 71 4.50 -1.72 -16.93
N ALA A 72 3.36 -1.03 -17.01
CA ALA A 72 2.47 -0.85 -15.86
C ALA A 72 1.99 -2.20 -15.29
N LYS A 73 1.59 -3.11 -16.19
CA LYS A 73 1.18 -4.48 -15.82
C LYS A 73 2.35 -5.27 -15.23
N ALA A 74 3.56 -5.13 -15.76
CA ALA A 74 4.75 -5.76 -15.20
C ALA A 74 5.01 -5.33 -13.75
N ILE A 75 4.89 -4.04 -13.42
CA ILE A 75 5.00 -3.55 -12.04
C ILE A 75 3.87 -4.10 -11.16
N TYR A 76 2.63 -4.10 -11.67
CA TYR A 76 1.48 -4.64 -10.94
C TYR A 76 1.67 -6.12 -10.54
N GLU A 77 2.10 -6.95 -11.48
CA GLU A 77 2.19 -8.41 -11.32
C GLU A 77 3.47 -8.84 -10.62
N ARG A 78 4.60 -8.19 -10.92
CA ARG A 78 5.94 -8.61 -10.46
C ARG A 78 6.54 -7.73 -9.36
N GLY A 79 5.94 -6.57 -9.05
CA GLY A 79 6.50 -5.60 -8.10
C GLY A 79 7.88 -5.09 -8.53
N ALA A 80 8.50 -4.25 -7.71
CA ALA A 80 9.88 -3.83 -7.93
C ALA A 80 10.63 -3.52 -6.62
N PHE A 81 9.96 -2.91 -5.65
CA PHE A 81 10.62 -2.31 -4.49
C PHE A 81 10.33 -3.00 -3.14
N VAL A 82 9.30 -3.83 -3.06
CA VAL A 82 8.92 -4.54 -1.83
C VAL A 82 9.49 -5.95 -1.82
N THR A 83 10.16 -6.31 -0.75
CA THR A 83 10.76 -7.62 -0.48
C THR A 83 11.54 -8.17 -1.69
N PRO A 84 12.61 -7.48 -2.14
CA PRO A 84 13.43 -7.98 -3.25
C PRO A 84 14.16 -9.26 -2.83
N ILE A 85 14.08 -10.30 -3.66
CA ILE A 85 14.57 -11.64 -3.38
C ILE A 85 15.39 -12.15 -4.55
N ALA A 86 16.56 -12.71 -4.27
CA ALA A 86 17.36 -13.47 -5.21
C ALA A 86 17.03 -14.96 -5.10
N ARG A 87 16.63 -15.59 -6.21
CA ARG A 87 16.54 -17.05 -6.32
C ARG A 87 17.88 -17.60 -6.81
N LEU A 88 18.64 -18.22 -5.93
CA LEU A 88 20.00 -18.66 -6.19
C LEU A 88 20.02 -20.18 -6.36
N THR A 89 20.62 -20.66 -7.46
CA THR A 89 20.87 -22.09 -7.65
C THR A 89 22.25 -22.44 -7.10
N LEU A 90 22.30 -23.37 -6.15
CA LEU A 90 23.54 -23.88 -5.59
C LEU A 90 24.24 -24.79 -6.60
N THR A 91 25.57 -24.70 -6.65
CA THR A 91 26.39 -25.42 -7.66
C THR A 91 27.23 -26.55 -7.07
N ASN A 92 27.21 -26.70 -5.75
CA ASN A 92 27.85 -27.81 -5.06
C ASN A 92 27.00 -29.09 -5.19
N GLU A 93 27.67 -30.24 -5.32
CA GLU A 93 27.00 -31.51 -5.66
C GLU A 93 25.97 -32.00 -4.62
N SER A 94 26.10 -31.56 -3.37
CA SER A 94 25.25 -32.00 -2.25
C SER A 94 24.15 -31.01 -1.86
N GLY A 95 24.03 -29.87 -2.55
CA GLY A 95 23.08 -28.81 -2.19
C GLY A 95 23.33 -28.23 -0.81
N LEU A 96 22.29 -27.69 -0.18
CA LEU A 96 22.42 -27.02 1.10
C LEU A 96 22.96 -27.98 2.18
N PRO A 97 24.05 -27.64 2.87
CA PRO A 97 24.71 -28.57 3.79
C PRO A 97 23.98 -28.73 5.14
N THR A 98 23.35 -27.67 5.62
CA THR A 98 22.66 -27.59 6.91
C THR A 98 21.28 -26.96 6.73
N MET A 99 20.41 -27.12 7.72
CA MET A 99 19.09 -26.49 7.67
C MET A 99 19.25 -24.98 7.89
N ILE A 100 18.53 -24.20 7.09
CA ILE A 100 18.42 -22.75 7.23
C ILE A 100 17.00 -22.42 7.73
N THR A 101 16.89 -21.58 8.75
CA THR A 101 15.62 -21.01 9.21
C THR A 101 15.40 -19.62 8.59
N SER A 102 14.17 -19.37 8.13
CA SER A 102 13.75 -18.07 7.57
C SER A 102 13.91 -16.95 8.58
N ASP A 103 14.14 -15.72 8.10
CA ASP A 103 14.17 -14.47 8.88
C ASP A 103 15.23 -14.38 9.99
N GLU A 104 15.95 -15.46 10.29
CA GLU A 104 17.02 -15.54 11.29
C GLU A 104 18.41 -15.70 10.65
N THR A 105 18.48 -16.39 9.52
CA THR A 105 19.75 -16.77 8.91
C THR A 105 20.29 -15.65 8.01
N LEU A 106 21.40 -15.03 8.43
CA LEU A 106 22.14 -14.06 7.63
C LEU A 106 22.86 -14.76 6.47
N VAL A 107 22.64 -14.25 5.26
CA VAL A 107 23.33 -14.69 4.05
C VAL A 107 24.15 -13.52 3.51
N THR A 108 25.45 -13.75 3.31
CA THR A 108 26.34 -12.73 2.74
C THR A 108 26.98 -13.22 1.46
N GLY A 109 27.24 -12.30 0.54
CA GLY A 109 27.84 -12.56 -0.75
C GLY A 109 28.48 -11.29 -1.30
N LYS A 110 28.64 -11.20 -2.63
CA LYS A 110 29.23 -10.02 -3.27
C LYS A 110 28.47 -9.60 -4.52
N THR A 111 28.52 -8.30 -4.82
CA THR A 111 28.11 -7.74 -6.11
C THR A 111 29.13 -8.11 -7.19
N ALA A 112 28.79 -7.85 -8.46
CA ALA A 112 29.73 -8.01 -9.58
C ALA A 112 31.02 -7.18 -9.44
N ASN A 113 30.98 -6.08 -8.67
CA ASN A 113 32.14 -5.23 -8.39
C ASN A 113 32.93 -5.66 -7.15
N GLY A 114 32.51 -6.74 -6.47
CA GLY A 114 33.16 -7.28 -5.29
C GLY A 114 32.78 -6.61 -3.98
N THR A 115 31.81 -5.69 -3.98
CA THR A 115 31.21 -5.09 -2.76
C THR A 115 30.40 -6.16 -2.03
N GLU A 116 30.47 -6.18 -0.70
CA GLU A 116 29.67 -7.11 0.11
C GLU A 116 28.17 -6.83 -0.05
N VAL A 117 27.38 -7.90 -0.18
CA VAL A 117 25.91 -7.87 -0.20
C VAL A 117 25.41 -8.72 0.95
N THR A 118 24.44 -8.21 1.69
CA THR A 118 23.82 -8.89 2.82
C THR A 118 22.34 -9.10 2.57
N GLY A 119 21.84 -10.26 2.97
CA GLY A 119 20.44 -10.60 2.96
C GLY A 119 20.10 -11.60 4.05
N ILE A 120 18.83 -12.00 4.10
CA ILE A 120 18.33 -13.03 5.00
C ILE A 120 17.68 -14.13 4.19
N ALA A 121 17.69 -15.36 4.69
CA ALA A 121 16.93 -16.44 4.10
C ALA A 121 15.42 -16.07 4.10
N TYR A 122 14.82 -16.02 2.92
CA TYR A 122 13.42 -15.59 2.76
C TYR A 122 12.43 -16.64 3.27
N GLU A 123 12.79 -17.91 3.17
CA GLU A 123 12.03 -19.06 3.68
C GLU A 123 13.00 -20.07 4.30
N SER A 124 12.47 -21.11 4.94
CA SER A 124 13.29 -22.15 5.54
C SER A 124 13.66 -23.21 4.51
N PHE A 125 14.91 -23.65 4.51
CA PHE A 125 15.44 -24.62 3.53
C PHE A 125 16.04 -25.83 4.25
N ASN A 126 15.74 -27.03 3.75
CA ASN A 126 16.28 -28.26 4.31
C ASN A 126 17.66 -28.60 3.71
N PRO A 127 18.46 -29.41 4.43
CA PRO A 127 19.67 -29.98 3.85
C PRO A 127 19.38 -30.73 2.54
N GLY A 128 20.22 -30.52 1.53
CA GLY A 128 20.13 -31.12 0.20
C GLY A 128 19.36 -30.30 -0.82
N GLU A 129 18.72 -29.20 -0.43
CA GLU A 129 18.03 -28.31 -1.39
C GLU A 129 19.04 -27.59 -2.29
N MET A 130 18.70 -27.46 -3.58
CA MET A 130 19.59 -26.92 -4.61
C MET A 130 19.26 -25.48 -5.00
N GLU A 131 18.13 -24.96 -4.53
CA GLU A 131 17.66 -23.61 -4.78
C GLU A 131 17.38 -22.98 -3.43
N ILE A 132 17.86 -21.75 -3.22
CA ILE A 132 17.56 -20.97 -2.04
C ILE A 132 17.12 -19.56 -2.45
N SER A 133 16.28 -18.96 -1.62
CA SER A 133 15.74 -17.62 -1.81
C SER A 133 16.31 -16.70 -0.73
N VAL A 134 16.99 -15.64 -1.14
CA VAL A 134 17.65 -14.68 -0.23
C VAL A 134 16.99 -13.32 -0.42
N GLN A 135 16.32 -12.82 0.61
CA GLN A 135 15.81 -11.46 0.64
C GLN A 135 16.96 -10.49 0.88
N TYR A 136 17.11 -9.47 0.02
CA TYR A 136 18.12 -8.44 0.23
C TYR A 136 17.78 -7.57 1.46
N ALA A 137 18.81 -7.12 2.17
CA ALA A 137 18.64 -6.21 3.29
C ALA A 137 18.05 -4.86 2.84
N SER A 138 17.09 -4.34 3.59
CA SER A 138 16.37 -3.09 3.29
C SER A 138 17.21 -1.82 3.52
N ASP A 139 18.29 -1.93 4.31
CA ASP A 139 19.20 -0.83 4.68
C ASP A 139 20.53 -0.85 3.91
N ALA A 140 20.66 -1.70 2.89
CA ALA A 140 21.85 -1.77 2.06
C ALA A 140 22.12 -0.42 1.35
N PRO A 141 23.41 -0.01 1.23
CA PRO A 141 23.77 1.27 0.62
C PRO A 141 23.47 1.32 -0.89
N ASP A 142 23.48 0.18 -1.57
CA ASP A 142 23.02 -0.01 -2.94
C ASP A 142 21.86 -1.00 -2.95
N SER A 143 20.76 -0.66 -3.61
CA SER A 143 19.60 -1.55 -3.74
C SER A 143 19.73 -2.54 -4.92
N CYS A 144 18.99 -3.64 -4.83
CA CYS A 144 18.73 -4.56 -5.94
C CYS A 144 17.24 -4.52 -6.26
N GLU A 145 16.87 -3.80 -7.32
CA GLU A 145 15.49 -3.60 -7.73
C GLU A 145 15.36 -4.07 -9.18
N VAL A 146 14.75 -5.24 -9.38
CA VAL A 146 14.65 -5.88 -10.70
C VAL A 146 13.18 -6.02 -11.08
N GLY A 147 12.50 -7.06 -10.59
CA GLY A 147 11.06 -7.22 -10.68
C GLY A 147 10.46 -6.87 -12.05
N GLY A 148 9.48 -5.98 -12.03
CA GLY A 148 8.76 -5.46 -13.19
C GLY A 148 9.34 -4.19 -13.81
N LEU A 149 10.51 -3.70 -13.36
CA LEU A 149 11.08 -2.46 -13.88
C LEU A 149 11.48 -2.60 -15.35
N LEU A 150 11.15 -1.58 -16.14
CA LEU A 150 11.61 -1.48 -17.53
C LEU A 150 13.14 -1.31 -17.60
N GLU A 151 13.71 -0.60 -16.63
CA GLU A 151 15.15 -0.40 -16.45
C GLU A 151 15.56 -0.89 -15.04
N PRO A 152 15.95 -2.18 -14.89
CA PRO A 152 16.35 -2.75 -13.61
C PRO A 152 17.58 -2.07 -12.98
N TYR A 153 17.56 -1.88 -11.66
CA TYR A 153 18.70 -1.41 -10.87
C TYR A 153 19.42 -2.59 -10.21
N MET A 154 20.54 -3.00 -10.82
CA MET A 154 21.26 -4.23 -10.42
C MET A 154 22.51 -4.01 -9.57
N HIS A 155 22.80 -2.78 -9.15
CA HIS A 155 24.08 -2.43 -8.50
C HIS A 155 24.28 -3.13 -7.15
N GLY A 156 23.21 -3.29 -6.37
CA GLY A 156 23.22 -4.00 -5.09
C GLY A 156 22.93 -5.51 -5.19
N CYS A 157 22.72 -6.06 -6.40
CA CYS A 157 22.40 -7.48 -6.54
C CYS A 157 23.63 -8.36 -6.33
N PHE A 158 23.40 -9.62 -5.93
CA PHE A 158 24.45 -10.64 -5.91
C PHE A 158 25.07 -10.79 -7.31
N ALA A 159 26.37 -11.08 -7.40
CA ALA A 159 27.04 -11.42 -8.65
C ALA A 159 26.42 -12.67 -9.27
N ALA A 160 26.40 -12.78 -10.60
CA ALA A 160 25.77 -13.89 -11.33
C ALA A 160 26.29 -15.29 -10.90
N ASP A 161 27.51 -15.37 -10.40
CA ASP A 161 28.08 -16.53 -9.75
C ASP A 161 29.03 -16.11 -8.63
N GLY A 162 29.24 -16.99 -7.65
CA GLY A 162 30.13 -16.71 -6.53
C GLY A 162 30.01 -17.74 -5.40
N GLU A 163 30.51 -17.36 -4.23
CA GLU A 163 30.30 -18.07 -2.97
C GLU A 163 29.46 -17.21 -2.03
N LEU A 164 28.44 -17.81 -1.43
CA LEU A 164 27.72 -17.26 -0.28
C LEU A 164 28.41 -17.72 0.99
N ASP A 165 28.38 -16.88 2.02
CA ASP A 165 28.66 -17.24 3.40
C ASP A 165 27.35 -17.22 4.19
N ILE A 166 26.93 -18.40 4.64
CA ILE A 166 25.71 -18.68 5.39
C ILE A 166 26.15 -19.16 6.77
N GLU A 167 26.12 -18.28 7.77
CA GLU A 167 26.57 -18.56 9.14
C GLU A 167 27.98 -19.18 9.27
N GLY A 168 28.91 -18.81 8.39
CA GLY A 168 30.28 -19.31 8.35
C GLY A 168 30.49 -20.50 7.39
N GLU A 169 29.41 -21.00 6.77
CA GLU A 169 29.47 -22.05 5.76
C GLU A 169 29.48 -21.47 4.36
N ARG A 170 30.44 -21.92 3.53
CA ARG A 170 30.60 -21.41 2.17
C ARG A 170 29.91 -22.30 1.15
N VAL A 171 29.01 -21.70 0.37
CA VAL A 171 28.23 -22.42 -0.64
C VAL A 171 28.33 -21.69 -1.98
N ALA A 172 28.82 -22.40 -3.00
CA ALA A 172 28.93 -21.85 -4.35
C ALA A 172 27.57 -21.80 -5.03
N TYR A 173 27.25 -20.71 -5.73
CA TYR A 173 25.97 -20.50 -6.38
C TYR A 173 26.12 -19.91 -7.78
N ARG A 174 25.02 -19.95 -8.52
CA ARG A 174 24.83 -19.24 -9.79
C ARG A 174 23.37 -18.85 -9.97
N TYR A 175 23.12 -17.72 -10.63
CA TYR A 175 21.80 -17.26 -11.06
C TYR A 175 21.93 -16.19 -12.15
N ASP A 176 20.82 -15.78 -12.78
CA ASP A 176 20.75 -14.62 -13.67
C ASP A 176 20.19 -13.41 -12.90
N PRO A 177 21.02 -12.39 -12.56
CA PRO A 177 20.56 -11.22 -11.82
C PRO A 177 19.40 -10.45 -12.49
N SER A 178 19.21 -10.59 -13.80
CA SER A 178 18.17 -9.87 -14.54
C SER A 178 16.80 -10.57 -14.55
N THR A 179 16.76 -11.88 -14.28
CA THR A 179 15.50 -12.67 -14.35
C THR A 179 15.19 -13.46 -13.10
N ASP A 180 16.21 -13.78 -12.29
CA ASP A 180 16.06 -14.63 -11.11
C ASP A 180 15.93 -13.82 -9.81
N ASN A 181 15.87 -12.49 -9.94
CA ASN A 181 15.42 -11.59 -8.87
C ASN A 181 13.91 -11.31 -9.01
N TYR A 182 13.16 -11.52 -7.92
CA TYR A 182 11.72 -11.29 -7.86
C TYR A 182 11.34 -10.58 -6.57
N ASN A 183 10.06 -10.17 -6.45
CA ASN A 183 9.55 -9.49 -5.26
C ASN A 183 8.60 -10.40 -4.49
N GLY A 184 8.81 -10.51 -3.18
CA GLY A 184 8.03 -11.38 -2.29
C GLY A 184 6.61 -10.86 -2.02
N ARG A 185 6.36 -9.58 -2.29
CA ARG A 185 5.04 -8.95 -2.22
C ARG A 185 4.85 -8.03 -3.43
N THR A 186 3.68 -8.13 -4.06
CA THR A 186 3.28 -7.27 -5.19
C THR A 186 1.86 -6.75 -4.98
N LEU A 187 1.51 -5.65 -5.66
CA LEU A 187 0.14 -5.13 -5.65
C LEU A 187 -0.87 -6.23 -6.04
N GLN A 188 -0.57 -7.01 -7.08
CA GLN A 188 -1.44 -8.12 -7.49
C GLN A 188 -1.60 -9.19 -6.39
N GLN A 189 -0.52 -9.55 -5.71
CA GLN A 189 -0.54 -10.62 -4.71
C GLN A 189 -1.45 -10.32 -3.54
N PHE A 190 -1.58 -9.05 -3.13
CA PHE A 190 -2.51 -8.67 -2.06
C PHE A 190 -3.96 -9.03 -2.40
N SER A 191 -4.39 -8.87 -3.66
CA SER A 191 -5.74 -9.25 -4.06
C SER A 191 -5.87 -10.73 -4.42
N THR A 192 -4.87 -11.35 -5.05
CA THR A 192 -4.96 -12.78 -5.43
C THR A 192 -4.84 -13.71 -4.22
N GLY A 193 -4.10 -13.32 -3.18
CA GLY A 193 -3.98 -14.02 -1.89
C GLY A 193 -5.14 -13.80 -0.92
N ALA A 194 -6.03 -12.83 -1.20
CA ALA A 194 -7.09 -12.37 -0.29
C ALA A 194 -7.95 -13.48 0.33
N SER A 195 -8.25 -14.53 -0.43
CA SER A 195 -9.05 -15.67 0.05
C SER A 195 -8.42 -16.47 1.20
N PHE A 196 -7.11 -16.33 1.40
CA PHE A 196 -6.36 -16.93 2.50
C PHE A 196 -6.04 -15.88 3.57
N THR A 197 -5.53 -14.71 3.15
CA THR A 197 -5.06 -13.65 4.05
C THR A 197 -6.15 -13.10 4.96
N PHE A 198 -7.37 -12.91 4.46
CA PHE A 198 -8.44 -12.25 5.24
C PHE A 198 -9.38 -13.21 5.96
N ARG A 199 -8.87 -14.39 6.35
CA ARG A 199 -9.60 -15.35 7.19
C ARG A 199 -9.24 -15.17 8.64
N ASP A 200 -10.23 -15.31 9.51
CA ASP A 200 -9.96 -15.41 10.94
C ASP A 200 -9.50 -16.84 11.26
N PRO A 201 -8.24 -17.04 11.69
CA PRO A 201 -7.73 -18.36 12.05
C PRO A 201 -8.48 -18.98 13.23
N ASN A 202 -9.15 -18.18 14.06
CA ASN A 202 -9.93 -18.63 15.21
C ASN A 202 -11.39 -18.97 14.86
N ALA A 203 -11.93 -18.45 13.75
CA ALA A 203 -13.31 -18.67 13.30
C ALA A 203 -13.42 -19.73 12.18
N GLY A 204 -12.33 -20.42 11.85
CA GLY A 204 -12.32 -21.50 10.88
C GLY A 204 -12.34 -21.01 9.43
N THR A 205 -13.51 -21.03 8.78
CA THR A 205 -13.67 -20.67 7.35
C THR A 205 -14.32 -19.30 7.13
N GLU A 206 -14.49 -18.50 8.18
CA GLU A 206 -15.08 -17.17 8.08
C GLU A 206 -14.02 -16.14 7.68
N TYR A 207 -14.45 -15.10 6.98
CA TYR A 207 -13.61 -13.95 6.63
C TYR A 207 -13.75 -12.86 7.69
N PHE A 208 -12.80 -11.94 7.76
CA PHE A 208 -12.97 -10.73 8.58
C PHE A 208 -14.16 -9.91 8.11
N ASP A 209 -14.92 -9.35 9.06
CA ASP A 209 -16.21 -8.66 8.84
C ASP A 209 -16.19 -7.67 7.67
N GLU A 210 -15.14 -6.85 7.56
CA GLU A 210 -15.06 -5.86 6.49
C GLU A 210 -14.79 -6.51 5.12
N PHE A 211 -13.89 -7.49 5.04
CA PHE A 211 -13.61 -8.22 3.80
C PHE A 211 -14.81 -9.07 3.36
N GLU A 212 -15.56 -9.64 4.30
CA GLU A 212 -16.75 -10.44 4.01
C GLU A 212 -17.80 -9.63 3.24
N LYS A 213 -18.02 -8.36 3.61
CA LYS A 213 -18.93 -7.46 2.86
C LYS A 213 -18.52 -7.35 1.38
N PHE A 214 -17.23 -7.25 1.10
CA PHE A 214 -16.69 -7.16 -0.27
C PHE A 214 -16.85 -8.47 -1.01
N PHE A 215 -16.53 -9.60 -0.35
CA PHE A 215 -16.74 -10.93 -0.92
C PHE A 215 -18.21 -11.18 -1.25
N ASP A 216 -19.14 -10.84 -0.36
CA ASP A 216 -20.57 -11.06 -0.54
C ASP A 216 -21.15 -10.20 -1.67
N TYR A 217 -20.72 -8.94 -1.75
CA TYR A 217 -21.16 -7.99 -2.77
C TYR A 217 -20.68 -8.40 -4.16
N TYR A 218 -19.37 -8.61 -4.34
CA TYR A 218 -18.79 -8.93 -5.64
C TYR A 218 -18.92 -10.41 -6.03
N GLY A 219 -19.00 -11.30 -5.04
CA GLY A 219 -19.01 -12.75 -5.22
C GLY A 219 -17.63 -13.34 -5.54
N LYS A 220 -16.54 -12.60 -5.32
CA LYS A 220 -15.16 -12.95 -5.66
C LYS A 220 -14.20 -12.47 -4.58
N ALA A 221 -13.33 -13.34 -4.07
CA ALA A 221 -12.33 -12.96 -3.07
C ALA A 221 -11.23 -12.05 -3.67
N SER A 222 -10.82 -12.34 -4.91
CA SER A 222 -9.85 -11.53 -5.66
C SER A 222 -10.51 -10.40 -6.46
N TYR A 223 -11.53 -9.76 -5.90
CA TYR A 223 -12.35 -8.76 -6.62
C TYR A 223 -11.49 -7.63 -7.20
N ALA A 224 -10.49 -7.13 -6.46
CA ALA A 224 -9.68 -6.01 -6.92
C ALA A 224 -8.79 -6.41 -8.12
N ASP A 225 -8.14 -7.57 -8.06
CA ASP A 225 -7.38 -8.10 -9.20
C ASP A 225 -8.25 -8.36 -10.42
N ILE A 226 -9.46 -8.91 -10.24
CA ILE A 226 -10.40 -9.11 -11.35
C ILE A 226 -10.77 -7.77 -12.01
N LEU A 227 -10.99 -6.72 -11.21
CA LEU A 227 -11.27 -5.38 -11.73
C LEU A 227 -10.08 -4.85 -12.53
N ILE A 228 -8.88 -4.92 -11.97
CA ILE A 228 -7.65 -4.39 -12.59
C ILE A 228 -7.30 -5.17 -13.87
N GLN A 229 -7.41 -6.49 -13.85
CA GLN A 229 -7.21 -7.32 -15.03
C GLN A 229 -8.28 -7.06 -16.10
N ALA A 230 -9.54 -6.81 -15.72
CA ALA A 230 -10.56 -6.42 -16.67
C ALA A 230 -10.23 -5.06 -17.33
N ALA A 231 -9.71 -4.11 -16.56
CA ALA A 231 -9.26 -2.82 -17.06
C ALA A 231 -8.06 -2.96 -18.02
N PHE A 232 -7.01 -3.69 -17.63
CA PHE A 232 -5.86 -3.98 -18.51
C PHE A 232 -6.27 -4.63 -19.83
N ASN A 233 -7.26 -5.51 -19.80
CA ASN A 233 -7.69 -6.29 -20.96
C ASN A 233 -8.87 -5.67 -21.73
N LYS A 234 -9.38 -4.49 -21.35
CA LYS A 234 -10.60 -3.89 -21.92
C LYS A 234 -11.80 -4.84 -21.92
N THR A 235 -12.04 -5.52 -20.80
CA THR A 235 -13.16 -6.45 -20.64
C THR A 235 -14.08 -6.05 -19.50
N ASN A 236 -15.11 -6.86 -19.28
CA ASN A 236 -16.05 -6.70 -18.19
C ASN A 236 -15.63 -7.56 -16.98
N THR A 237 -15.82 -7.05 -15.76
CA THR A 237 -15.43 -7.74 -14.52
C THR A 237 -16.23 -9.00 -14.20
N GLY A 238 -17.49 -9.08 -14.62
CA GLY A 238 -18.35 -10.24 -14.39
C GLY A 238 -18.71 -10.46 -12.91
N PHE A 239 -18.74 -9.40 -12.11
CA PHE A 239 -19.14 -9.47 -10.71
C PHE A 239 -20.62 -9.79 -10.52
N ARG A 240 -20.95 -10.34 -9.33
CA ARG A 240 -22.34 -10.55 -8.90
C ARG A 240 -23.10 -9.22 -8.84
N ASN A 241 -22.49 -8.19 -8.25
CA ASN A 241 -22.98 -6.81 -8.20
C ASN A 241 -21.85 -5.83 -8.53
N GLY A 242 -22.17 -4.60 -8.93
CA GLY A 242 -21.15 -3.57 -9.20
C GLY A 242 -20.26 -3.86 -10.41
N ASN A 243 -20.82 -4.43 -11.46
CA ASN A 243 -20.10 -4.88 -12.65
C ASN A 243 -19.56 -3.69 -13.49
N LEU A 244 -18.30 -3.72 -13.92
CA LEU A 244 -17.65 -2.61 -14.64
C LEU A 244 -17.19 -3.09 -16.02
N ASP A 245 -17.58 -2.38 -17.08
CA ASP A 245 -17.26 -2.76 -18.47
C ASP A 245 -16.28 -1.78 -19.12
N PHE A 246 -14.99 -2.13 -19.06
CA PHE A 246 -13.89 -1.31 -19.59
C PHE A 246 -13.77 -1.36 -21.11
N SER A 247 -14.53 -2.22 -21.80
CA SER A 247 -14.54 -2.25 -23.27
C SER A 247 -15.14 -0.98 -23.91
N THR A 248 -15.78 -0.15 -23.08
CA THR A 248 -16.38 1.12 -23.48
C THR A 248 -15.35 2.25 -23.68
N TYR A 249 -14.16 2.15 -23.08
CA TYR A 249 -13.09 3.15 -23.24
C TYR A 249 -12.31 2.93 -24.54
N LEU A 250 -12.41 3.91 -25.44
CA LEU A 250 -11.82 3.81 -26.77
C LEU A 250 -10.35 4.20 -26.72
N ASP A 251 -10.04 5.33 -26.09
CA ASP A 251 -8.71 5.94 -26.07
C ASP A 251 -7.84 5.35 -24.95
N GLY A 252 -8.45 4.82 -23.89
CA GLY A 252 -7.76 4.07 -22.84
C GLY A 252 -7.40 4.89 -21.60
N ASP A 253 -7.65 6.20 -21.61
CA ASP A 253 -7.38 7.06 -20.46
C ASP A 253 -8.21 6.65 -19.23
N GLY A 254 -9.48 6.25 -19.45
CA GLY A 254 -10.36 5.83 -18.35
C GLY A 254 -9.98 4.50 -17.72
N GLN A 255 -9.48 3.53 -18.49
CA GLN A 255 -8.96 2.29 -17.90
C GLN A 255 -7.67 2.55 -17.13
N ASN A 256 -6.81 3.46 -17.60
CA ASN A 256 -5.55 3.80 -16.95
C ASN A 256 -5.81 4.46 -15.59
N ALA A 257 -6.76 5.40 -15.55
CA ALA A 257 -7.23 6.00 -14.31
C ALA A 257 -7.84 4.95 -13.36
N ALA A 258 -8.66 4.03 -13.88
CA ALA A 258 -9.25 2.97 -13.09
C ALA A 258 -8.20 2.02 -12.48
N ILE A 259 -7.17 1.62 -13.23
CA ILE A 259 -6.09 0.76 -12.74
C ILE A 259 -5.35 1.46 -11.60
N ALA A 260 -4.89 2.70 -11.82
CA ALA A 260 -4.14 3.47 -10.82
C ALA A 260 -4.94 3.66 -9.53
N THR A 261 -6.24 3.93 -9.65
CA THR A 261 -7.16 4.14 -8.53
C THR A 261 -7.43 2.83 -7.78
N ALA A 262 -7.59 1.71 -8.50
CA ALA A 262 -7.94 0.43 -7.90
C ALA A 262 -6.76 -0.16 -7.10
N THR A 263 -5.53 -0.04 -7.63
CA THR A 263 -4.33 -0.46 -6.91
C THR A 263 -4.11 0.38 -5.65
N ALA A 264 -4.29 1.70 -5.74
CA ALA A 264 -4.08 2.62 -4.62
C ALA A 264 -5.13 2.46 -3.49
N TYR A 265 -6.41 2.24 -3.84
CA TYR A 265 -7.49 2.39 -2.87
C TYR A 265 -8.30 1.12 -2.61
N MET A 266 -8.47 0.23 -3.59
CA MET A 266 -9.17 -1.04 -3.39
C MET A 266 -8.24 -2.13 -2.87
N ILE A 267 -7.04 -2.24 -3.45
CA ILE A 267 -6.03 -3.21 -3.00
C ILE A 267 -5.44 -2.77 -1.67
N LEU A 268 -4.74 -1.63 -1.65
CA LEU A 268 -4.04 -1.21 -0.44
C LEU A 268 -5.00 -0.86 0.70
N GLY A 269 -6.19 -0.31 0.39
CA GLY A 269 -7.21 -0.06 1.42
C GLY A 269 -7.64 -1.33 2.15
N MET A 270 -7.88 -2.42 1.42
CA MET A 270 -8.24 -3.70 2.03
C MET A 270 -7.05 -4.38 2.72
N GLU A 271 -5.84 -4.26 2.16
CA GLU A 271 -4.62 -4.77 2.80
C GLU A 271 -4.39 -4.10 4.16
N ILE A 272 -4.52 -2.77 4.26
CA ILE A 272 -4.38 -2.05 5.54
C ILE A 272 -5.44 -2.52 6.54
N ILE A 273 -6.70 -2.66 6.12
CA ILE A 273 -7.77 -3.17 7.00
C ILE A 273 -7.44 -4.57 7.49
N GLY A 274 -7.00 -5.48 6.60
CA GLY A 274 -6.64 -6.83 7.00
C GLY A 274 -5.42 -6.89 7.93
N LYS A 275 -4.45 -5.98 7.78
CA LYS A 275 -3.35 -5.86 8.74
C LYS A 275 -3.81 -5.40 10.12
N LEU A 276 -4.79 -4.49 10.20
CA LEU A 276 -5.40 -4.13 11.48
C LEU A 276 -6.20 -5.30 12.09
N GLU A 277 -6.86 -6.13 11.27
CA GLU A 277 -7.52 -7.36 11.73
C GLU A 277 -6.51 -8.39 12.25
N HIS A 278 -5.41 -8.60 11.52
CA HIS A 278 -4.32 -9.49 11.96
C HIS A 278 -3.73 -9.02 13.29
N ALA A 279 -3.50 -7.72 13.46
CA ALA A 279 -2.98 -7.19 14.71
C ALA A 279 -3.86 -7.59 15.91
N VAL A 280 -5.18 -7.48 15.80
CA VAL A 280 -6.08 -7.83 16.92
C VAL A 280 -6.24 -9.34 17.11
N VAL A 281 -6.25 -10.12 16.02
CA VAL A 281 -6.27 -11.59 16.08
C VAL A 281 -5.00 -12.12 16.74
N GLN A 282 -3.84 -11.62 16.33
CA GLN A 282 -2.54 -12.01 16.89
C GLN A 282 -2.43 -11.63 18.36
N CYS A 283 -3.04 -10.51 18.78
CA CYS A 283 -3.10 -10.13 20.19
C CYS A 283 -3.84 -11.19 21.03
N ASP A 284 -4.90 -11.80 20.49
CA ASP A 284 -5.68 -12.82 21.20
C ASP A 284 -4.96 -14.20 21.25
N LEU A 285 -3.89 -14.39 20.48
CA LEU A 285 -3.14 -15.64 20.47
C LEU A 285 -2.22 -15.76 21.69
N PRO A 286 -2.12 -16.96 22.31
CA PRO A 286 -1.19 -17.19 23.40
C PRO A 286 0.25 -17.03 22.88
N CYS A 287 1.05 -16.23 23.60
CA CYS A 287 2.42 -15.96 23.23
C CYS A 287 3.39 -16.36 24.35
N GLU A 288 4.31 -17.28 24.05
CA GLU A 288 5.28 -17.82 25.00
C GLU A 288 6.72 -17.29 24.78
N THR A 289 6.99 -16.68 23.62
CA THR A 289 8.29 -16.10 23.26
C THR A 289 8.24 -14.57 23.29
N ASP A 290 9.39 -13.91 23.30
CA ASP A 290 9.41 -12.44 23.18
C ASP A 290 9.11 -11.98 21.73
N ASP A 291 9.33 -12.84 20.73
CA ASP A 291 9.12 -12.51 19.32
C ASP A 291 7.62 -12.43 18.97
N CYS A 292 6.81 -13.39 19.41
CA CYS A 292 5.35 -13.34 19.15
C CYS A 292 4.64 -12.18 19.86
N LYS A 293 5.28 -11.51 20.83
CA LYS A 293 4.71 -10.32 21.49
C LYS A 293 4.74 -9.11 20.58
N LEU A 294 5.60 -9.11 19.58
CA LEU A 294 5.72 -8.02 18.61
C LEU A 294 4.92 -8.28 17.33
N ASP A 295 4.50 -9.52 17.03
CA ASP A 295 3.69 -9.82 15.83
C ASP A 295 2.44 -8.93 15.70
N PRO A 296 1.62 -8.74 16.76
CA PRO A 296 0.46 -7.83 16.68
C PRO A 296 0.87 -6.40 16.31
N VAL A 297 1.97 -5.93 16.90
CA VAL A 297 2.52 -4.60 16.67
C VAL A 297 3.14 -4.48 15.28
N HIS A 298 3.74 -5.55 14.76
CA HIS A 298 4.28 -5.61 13.41
C HIS A 298 3.16 -5.43 12.38
N SER A 299 2.05 -6.15 12.53
CA SER A 299 0.88 -5.99 11.66
C SER A 299 0.33 -4.56 11.70
N LEU A 300 0.28 -3.92 12.88
CA LEU A 300 -0.08 -2.51 13.00
C LEU A 300 0.94 -1.59 12.29
N ASP A 301 2.24 -1.79 12.50
CA ASP A 301 3.30 -1.00 11.86
C ASP A 301 3.23 -1.13 10.32
N GLU A 302 2.93 -2.33 9.79
CA GLU A 302 2.72 -2.56 8.35
C GLU A 302 1.50 -1.78 7.84
N ALA A 303 0.40 -1.77 8.61
CA ALA A 303 -0.79 -0.97 8.27
C ALA A 303 -0.47 0.53 8.14
N VAL A 304 0.35 1.08 9.06
CA VAL A 304 0.79 2.48 9.00
C VAL A 304 1.70 2.73 7.79
N ALA A 305 2.61 1.79 7.50
CA ALA A 305 3.50 1.86 6.35
C ALA A 305 2.75 1.87 5.02
N PHE A 306 1.72 1.03 4.88
CA PHE A 306 0.87 0.97 3.68
C PHE A 306 -0.11 2.14 3.57
N TRP A 307 -0.59 2.71 4.68
CA TRP A 307 -1.40 3.93 4.65
C TRP A 307 -0.61 5.14 4.13
N THR A 308 0.65 5.26 4.58
CA THR A 308 1.47 6.46 4.40
C THR A 308 2.39 6.39 3.18
N GLY A 309 3.12 5.29 3.05
CA GLY A 309 4.16 5.12 2.04
C GLY A 309 5.44 5.92 2.30
N VAL A 310 6.53 5.53 1.64
CA VAL A 310 7.84 6.18 1.80
C VAL A 310 7.90 7.61 1.23
N LEU A 311 6.96 7.97 0.34
CA LEU A 311 7.00 9.25 -0.39
C LEU A 311 6.58 10.47 0.43
N GLU A 312 5.87 10.28 1.55
CA GLU A 312 5.53 11.38 2.47
C GLU A 312 6.73 11.87 3.27
N ASP A 313 7.69 10.98 3.59
CA ASP A 313 8.88 11.31 4.38
C ASP A 313 9.85 12.24 3.64
N PHE A 314 9.77 12.31 2.30
CA PHE A 314 10.71 13.05 1.47
C PHE A 314 10.41 14.54 1.32
N ASP A 315 9.20 15.02 1.63
CA ASP A 315 8.81 16.37 1.20
C ASP A 315 7.78 17.08 2.10
N GLN A 316 7.87 16.90 3.43
CA GLN A 316 7.13 17.65 4.47
C GLN A 316 5.72 18.12 4.03
N GLY A 317 4.81 17.19 3.76
CA GLY A 317 3.40 17.51 3.52
C GLY A 317 3.06 18.06 2.13
N SER A 318 3.84 17.74 1.10
CA SER A 318 3.51 18.14 -0.29
C SER A 318 2.36 17.36 -0.95
N GLY A 319 1.78 16.35 -0.29
CA GLY A 319 0.63 15.60 -0.79
C GLY A 319 0.96 14.80 -2.05
N ARG A 320 2.08 14.08 -2.06
CA ARG A 320 2.61 13.33 -3.21
C ARG A 320 2.53 11.81 -3.07
N SER A 321 2.14 11.28 -1.91
CA SER A 321 1.83 9.86 -1.80
C SER A 321 0.55 9.58 -2.56
N ASN A 322 0.65 8.74 -3.60
CA ASN A 322 -0.49 8.20 -4.33
C ASN A 322 -1.26 7.14 -3.50
N LEU A 323 -1.12 7.18 -2.18
CA LEU A 323 -1.77 6.27 -1.24
C LEU A 323 -2.85 7.03 -0.44
N LEU A 324 -3.53 6.31 0.45
CA LEU A 324 -4.67 6.83 1.19
C LEU A 324 -4.35 8.03 2.09
N TYR A 325 -3.13 8.12 2.65
CA TYR A 325 -2.69 9.32 3.39
C TYR A 325 -2.74 10.57 2.51
N GLY A 326 -2.19 10.50 1.31
CA GLY A 326 -2.16 11.62 0.37
C GLY A 326 -3.56 11.96 -0.14
N LEU A 327 -4.39 10.95 -0.42
CA LEU A 327 -5.80 11.14 -0.76
C LEU A 327 -6.53 11.90 0.35
N ALA A 328 -6.35 11.52 1.63
CA ALA A 328 -6.98 12.19 2.75
C ALA A 328 -6.57 13.67 2.85
N ASP A 329 -5.28 13.97 2.69
CA ASP A 329 -4.77 15.35 2.70
C ASP A 329 -5.22 16.15 1.48
N GLU A 330 -5.47 15.52 0.34
CA GLU A 330 -6.07 16.18 -0.82
C GLU A 330 -7.55 16.47 -0.61
N THR A 331 -8.35 15.47 -0.26
CA THR A 331 -9.79 15.62 -0.11
C THR A 331 -10.14 16.56 1.04
N CYS A 332 -9.35 16.60 2.12
CA CYS A 332 -9.61 17.55 3.20
C CYS A 332 -9.61 19.01 2.73
N ARG A 333 -8.73 19.35 1.77
CA ARG A 333 -8.61 20.71 1.22
C ARG A 333 -9.84 21.08 0.41
N GLN A 334 -10.42 20.10 -0.28
CA GLN A 334 -11.63 20.25 -1.09
C GLN A 334 -12.90 20.31 -0.24
N PHE A 335 -12.92 19.63 0.92
CA PHE A 335 -14.10 19.53 1.78
C PHE A 335 -14.07 20.45 3.01
N ARG A 336 -12.97 21.22 3.16
CA ARG A 336 -12.69 22.07 4.32
C ARG A 336 -12.70 21.26 5.63
N THR A 337 -12.02 20.13 5.63
CA THR A 337 -11.90 19.20 6.76
C THR A 337 -10.44 18.96 7.18
N CYS A 338 -9.54 19.88 6.83
CA CYS A 338 -8.15 19.84 7.29
C CYS A 338 -8.01 20.42 8.70
N GLY A 339 -6.87 20.14 9.33
CA GLY A 339 -6.48 20.65 10.64
C GLY A 339 -7.14 19.92 11.81
N VAL A 340 -6.66 20.21 13.01
CA VAL A 340 -7.13 19.59 14.26
C VAL A 340 -8.60 19.88 14.57
N THR A 341 -9.24 20.84 13.93
CA THR A 341 -10.67 21.15 14.13
C THR A 341 -11.55 20.63 13.00
N GLY A 342 -10.96 20.20 11.87
CA GLY A 342 -11.71 19.74 10.70
C GLY A 342 -12.54 20.85 10.03
N ASP A 343 -12.08 22.09 10.06
CA ASP A 343 -12.77 23.27 9.51
C ASP A 343 -11.84 24.19 8.67
N SER A 344 -10.67 23.67 8.30
CA SER A 344 -9.65 24.36 7.51
C SER A 344 -9.48 23.72 6.12
N THR A 345 -8.91 24.47 5.18
CA THR A 345 -8.44 23.97 3.88
C THR A 345 -6.92 23.84 3.82
N GLU A 346 -6.24 23.94 4.96
CA GLU A 346 -4.78 23.94 5.08
C GLU A 346 -4.34 23.00 6.21
N GLY A 347 -3.15 22.42 6.03
CA GLY A 347 -2.56 21.44 6.94
C GLY A 347 -3.00 20.00 6.64
N THR A 348 -2.58 19.09 7.51
CA THR A 348 -2.93 17.67 7.47
C THR A 348 -4.43 17.47 7.64
N SER A 349 -4.99 16.48 6.95
CA SER A 349 -6.40 16.09 7.08
C SER A 349 -6.74 15.70 8.51
N ARG A 350 -7.97 16.02 8.92
CA ARG A 350 -8.50 15.57 10.21
C ARG A 350 -8.47 14.04 10.33
N VAL A 351 -8.70 13.33 9.22
CA VAL A 351 -8.59 11.86 9.12
C VAL A 351 -7.19 11.39 9.48
N ASN A 352 -6.14 11.92 8.84
CA ASN A 352 -4.77 11.51 9.16
C ASN A 352 -4.41 11.85 10.61
N ILE A 353 -4.84 13.01 11.12
CA ILE A 353 -4.62 13.37 12.54
C ILE A 353 -5.24 12.33 13.47
N ASP A 354 -6.49 11.95 13.23
CA ASP A 354 -7.24 11.02 14.08
C ASP A 354 -6.75 9.59 13.95
N LEU A 355 -6.45 9.12 12.73
CA LEU A 355 -5.87 7.80 12.50
C LEU A 355 -4.50 7.66 13.17
N PHE A 356 -3.62 8.65 13.09
CA PHE A 356 -2.31 8.57 13.76
C PHE A 356 -2.40 8.61 15.28
N GLN A 357 -3.43 9.26 15.85
CA GLN A 357 -3.73 9.14 17.27
C GLN A 357 -4.19 7.74 17.63
N LEU A 358 -5.08 7.16 16.82
CA LEU A 358 -5.56 5.79 17.01
C LEU A 358 -4.43 4.76 16.83
N PHE A 359 -3.52 4.94 15.86
CA PHE A 359 -2.39 4.03 15.65
C PHE A 359 -1.47 3.99 16.87
N ARG A 360 -1.11 5.15 17.43
CA ARG A 360 -0.32 5.20 18.68
C ARG A 360 -1.07 4.55 19.85
N THR A 361 -2.36 4.83 19.98
CA THR A 361 -3.20 4.24 21.04
C THR A 361 -3.27 2.72 20.92
N MET A 362 -3.50 2.21 19.71
CA MET A 362 -3.55 0.78 19.42
C MET A 362 -2.19 0.13 19.65
N GLN A 363 -1.08 0.77 19.26
CA GLN A 363 0.27 0.27 19.54
C GLN A 363 0.50 0.06 21.04
N GLU A 364 0.13 1.05 21.87
CA GLU A 364 0.23 0.94 23.33
C GLU A 364 -0.65 -0.19 23.89
N GLN A 365 -1.87 -0.33 23.37
CA GLN A 365 -2.80 -1.39 23.76
C GLN A 365 -2.24 -2.78 23.40
N LEU A 366 -1.70 -2.96 22.18
CA LEU A 366 -1.10 -4.22 21.73
C LEU A 366 0.14 -4.58 22.57
N LEU A 367 1.04 -3.62 22.82
CA LEU A 367 2.19 -3.81 23.71
C LEU A 367 1.78 -4.15 25.15
N GLY A 368 0.62 -3.65 25.59
CA GLY A 368 0.02 -3.92 26.88
C GLY A 368 -0.84 -5.19 26.94
N ASN A 369 -0.95 -5.95 25.85
CA ASN A 369 -1.85 -7.11 25.71
C ASN A 369 -3.33 -6.78 26.00
N GLN A 370 -3.76 -5.56 25.66
CA GLN A 370 -5.12 -5.02 25.83
C GLN A 370 -5.94 -5.24 24.54
N CYS A 371 -6.18 -6.51 24.19
CA CYS A 371 -6.71 -6.90 22.88
C CYS A 371 -8.15 -6.42 22.64
N ILE A 372 -8.98 -6.32 23.70
CA ILE A 372 -10.34 -5.79 23.62
C ILE A 372 -10.30 -4.31 23.24
N GLU A 373 -9.42 -3.54 23.87
CA GLU A 373 -9.23 -2.12 23.60
C GLU A 373 -8.61 -1.88 22.22
N ALA A 374 -7.64 -2.72 21.82
CA ALA A 374 -7.07 -2.68 20.47
C ALA A 374 -8.14 -2.95 19.39
N ARG A 375 -9.04 -3.90 19.62
CA ARG A 375 -10.20 -4.15 18.76
C ARG A 375 -11.13 -2.94 18.66
N ALA A 376 -11.44 -2.29 19.78
CA ALA A 376 -12.21 -1.05 19.77
C ALA A 376 -11.50 0.10 19.03
N SER A 377 -10.17 0.17 19.08
CA SER A 377 -9.39 1.15 18.30
C SER A 377 -9.47 0.87 16.80
N LYS A 378 -9.29 -0.39 16.38
CA LYS A 378 -9.49 -0.83 14.98
C LYS A 378 -10.89 -0.47 14.49
N ASP A 379 -11.94 -0.80 15.24
CA ASP A 379 -13.32 -0.53 14.84
C ASP A 379 -13.61 0.97 14.63
N ARG A 380 -12.88 1.85 15.33
CA ARG A 380 -12.93 3.31 15.11
C ARG A 380 -12.11 3.77 13.91
N MET A 381 -11.01 3.08 13.57
CA MET A 381 -10.16 3.43 12.42
C MET A 381 -10.86 3.13 11.10
N ILE A 382 -11.54 1.98 10.97
CA ILE A 382 -12.08 1.51 9.69
C ILE A 382 -13.02 2.56 9.04
N PRO A 383 -14.02 3.15 9.73
CA PRO A 383 -14.84 4.22 9.15
C PRO A 383 -14.03 5.43 8.65
N LEU A 384 -13.00 5.85 9.40
CA LEU A 384 -12.15 6.98 9.05
C LEU A 384 -11.34 6.71 7.78
N MET A 385 -10.92 5.46 7.56
CA MET A 385 -10.19 5.06 6.35
C MET A 385 -11.04 5.16 5.07
N PHE A 386 -12.37 5.00 5.17
CA PHE A 386 -13.29 5.19 4.04
C PHE A 386 -13.68 6.65 3.81
N LEU A 387 -13.42 7.55 4.76
CA LEU A 387 -13.86 8.93 4.66
C LEU A 387 -13.23 9.70 3.47
N PRO A 388 -11.92 9.57 3.17
CA PRO A 388 -11.33 10.13 1.96
C PRO A 388 -11.97 9.58 0.68
N LEU A 389 -12.37 8.31 0.65
CA LEU A 389 -13.04 7.71 -0.50
C LEU A 389 -14.45 8.28 -0.71
N ILE A 390 -15.20 8.53 0.37
CA ILE A 390 -16.50 9.23 0.32
C ILE A 390 -16.31 10.63 -0.25
N GLN A 391 -15.34 11.39 0.27
CA GLN A 391 -15.04 12.74 -0.21
C GLN A 391 -14.58 12.75 -1.67
N ALA A 392 -13.67 11.85 -2.05
CA ALA A 392 -13.18 11.72 -3.43
C ALA A 392 -14.32 11.37 -4.40
N THR A 393 -15.21 10.44 -4.02
CA THR A 393 -16.40 10.09 -4.83
C THR A 393 -17.31 11.28 -5.06
N LEU A 394 -17.57 12.08 -4.02
CA LEU A 394 -18.36 13.31 -4.11
C LEU A 394 -17.66 14.40 -4.94
N SER A 395 -16.34 14.53 -4.82
CA SER A 395 -15.57 15.47 -5.65
C SER A 395 -15.63 15.05 -7.12
N ASN A 396 -15.38 13.78 -7.40
CA ASN A 396 -15.37 13.22 -8.75
C ASN A 396 -16.72 13.39 -9.46
N VAL A 397 -17.84 13.05 -8.82
CA VAL A 397 -19.17 13.24 -9.42
C VAL A 397 -19.52 14.72 -9.65
N PHE A 398 -19.00 15.62 -8.81
CA PHE A 398 -19.16 17.07 -9.02
C PHE A 398 -18.37 17.56 -10.24
N LEU A 399 -17.14 17.06 -10.42
CA LEU A 399 -16.32 17.33 -11.60
C LEU A 399 -16.98 16.80 -12.86
N ALA A 400 -17.40 15.52 -12.88
CA ALA A 400 -18.04 14.87 -14.02
C ALA A 400 -19.27 15.63 -14.54
N LYS A 401 -20.02 16.27 -13.64
CA LYS A 401 -21.17 17.14 -13.99
C LYS A 401 -20.74 18.47 -14.60
N SER A 402 -19.60 19.02 -14.18
CA SER A 402 -19.19 20.40 -14.43
C SER A 402 -18.33 20.58 -15.69
N MET A 403 -17.91 19.49 -16.33
CA MET A 403 -17.06 19.50 -17.53
C MET A 403 -17.63 18.65 -18.67
N SER A 404 -17.04 18.78 -19.85
CA SER A 404 -17.26 17.81 -20.93
C SER A 404 -16.79 16.42 -20.48
N PHE A 405 -17.41 15.37 -21.00
CA PHE A 405 -17.01 14.00 -20.71
C PHE A 405 -15.48 13.81 -20.79
N ASP A 406 -14.93 13.22 -19.74
CA ASP A 406 -13.52 12.95 -19.54
C ASP A 406 -13.40 11.50 -19.05
N GLU A 407 -12.74 10.64 -19.84
CA GLU A 407 -12.59 9.22 -19.52
C GLU A 407 -11.81 9.02 -18.20
N VAL A 408 -10.85 9.88 -17.87
CA VAL A 408 -10.07 9.81 -16.62
C VAL A 408 -11.00 9.96 -15.43
N VAL A 409 -11.85 10.99 -15.46
CA VAL A 409 -12.81 11.27 -14.38
C VAL A 409 -13.81 10.13 -14.25
N ASP A 410 -14.33 9.60 -15.36
CA ASP A 410 -15.28 8.48 -15.39
C ASP A 410 -14.65 7.19 -14.83
N GLY A 411 -13.42 6.87 -15.23
CA GLY A 411 -12.67 5.70 -14.79
C GLY A 411 -12.32 5.71 -13.32
N GLU A 412 -11.75 6.82 -12.85
CA GLU A 412 -11.46 7.03 -11.43
C GLU A 412 -12.75 6.99 -10.60
N GLY A 413 -13.79 7.70 -11.02
CA GLY A 413 -15.07 7.79 -10.32
C GLY A 413 -15.75 6.44 -10.15
N ALA A 414 -15.70 5.60 -11.18
CA ALA A 414 -16.25 4.25 -11.14
C ALA A 414 -15.54 3.36 -10.11
N VAL A 415 -14.22 3.50 -9.97
CA VAL A 415 -13.44 2.74 -9.00
C VAL A 415 -13.59 3.28 -7.58
N LEU A 416 -13.63 4.61 -7.39
CA LEU A 416 -13.93 5.23 -6.10
C LEU A 416 -15.30 4.77 -5.57
N ALA A 417 -16.32 4.78 -6.44
CA ALA A 417 -17.63 4.23 -6.11
C ALA A 417 -17.53 2.74 -5.79
N ALA A 418 -16.84 1.94 -6.62
CA ALA A 418 -16.63 0.52 -6.38
C ALA A 418 -16.03 0.25 -4.99
N ALA A 419 -15.01 1.00 -4.57
CA ALA A 419 -14.41 0.87 -3.25
C ALA A 419 -15.40 1.08 -2.08
N LEU A 420 -16.50 1.81 -2.29
CA LEU A 420 -17.55 2.07 -1.29
C LEU A 420 -18.76 1.13 -1.38
N LEU A 421 -19.04 0.59 -2.56
CA LEU A 421 -20.28 -0.15 -2.85
C LEU A 421 -20.57 -1.28 -1.85
N PRO A 422 -19.62 -2.15 -1.48
CA PRO A 422 -19.91 -3.26 -0.56
C PRO A 422 -20.32 -2.81 0.83
N ARG A 423 -19.61 -1.81 1.39
CA ARG A 423 -19.93 -1.24 2.70
C ARG A 423 -21.29 -0.53 2.66
N LEU A 424 -21.54 0.27 1.62
CA LEU A 424 -22.84 0.91 1.42
C LEU A 424 -23.96 -0.11 1.25
N ALA A 425 -23.73 -1.21 0.53
CA ALA A 425 -24.72 -2.26 0.31
C ALA A 425 -25.07 -3.02 1.59
N SER A 426 -24.11 -3.17 2.50
CA SER A 426 -24.34 -3.74 3.84
C SER A 426 -25.24 -2.85 4.71
N CYS A 427 -25.24 -1.54 4.46
CA CYS A 427 -26.15 -0.58 5.09
C CYS A 427 -27.52 -0.51 4.38
N ASN A 428 -27.49 -0.31 3.07
CA ASN A 428 -28.66 -0.20 2.21
C ASN A 428 -28.30 -0.58 0.77
N PHE A 429 -28.76 -1.76 0.33
CA PHE A 429 -28.48 -2.27 -1.00
C PHE A 429 -29.04 -1.39 -2.13
N GLU A 430 -30.20 -0.74 -1.95
CA GLU A 430 -30.77 0.14 -2.97
C GLU A 430 -29.93 1.41 -3.16
N ASP A 431 -29.42 1.99 -2.08
CA ASP A 431 -28.54 3.16 -2.16
C ASP A 431 -27.18 2.81 -2.79
N ALA A 432 -26.65 1.62 -2.52
CA ALA A 432 -25.50 1.11 -3.26
C ALA A 432 -25.80 0.95 -4.76
N GLN A 433 -26.98 0.43 -5.12
CA GLN A 433 -27.38 0.33 -6.52
C GLN A 433 -27.52 1.70 -7.18
N ARG A 434 -28.07 2.70 -6.46
CA ARG A 434 -28.13 4.09 -6.94
C ARG A 434 -26.73 4.65 -7.18
N LEU A 435 -25.81 4.51 -6.22
CA LEU A 435 -24.41 4.94 -6.37
C LEU A 435 -23.76 4.29 -7.61
N TYR A 436 -23.88 2.96 -7.75
CA TYR A 436 -23.35 2.23 -8.89
C TYR A 436 -23.91 2.71 -10.22
N LEU A 437 -25.23 2.90 -10.31
CA LEU A 437 -25.88 3.37 -11.53
C LEU A 437 -25.46 4.79 -11.89
N GLN A 438 -25.07 5.63 -10.93
CA GLN A 438 -24.60 6.98 -11.21
C GLN A 438 -23.13 7.04 -11.59
N MET A 439 -22.30 6.12 -11.07
CA MET A 439 -20.84 6.21 -11.16
C MET A 439 -20.16 5.12 -12.00
N ARG A 440 -20.88 4.10 -12.51
CA ARG A 440 -20.24 3.04 -13.31
C ARG A 440 -19.53 3.59 -14.56
N VAL A 441 -18.59 2.81 -15.07
CA VAL A 441 -17.92 3.07 -16.35
C VAL A 441 -18.92 3.33 -17.48
N GLY A 442 -18.64 4.33 -18.31
CA GLY A 442 -19.40 4.69 -19.51
C GLY A 442 -20.68 5.47 -19.23
N GLN A 443 -20.76 6.21 -18.12
CA GLN A 443 -21.96 6.98 -17.76
C GLN A 443 -22.13 8.30 -18.51
N HIS A 444 -21.14 8.71 -19.34
CA HIS A 444 -21.23 9.82 -20.30
C HIS A 444 -21.90 11.10 -19.75
N GLY A 445 -21.61 11.47 -18.51
CA GLY A 445 -22.11 12.70 -17.88
C GLY A 445 -23.57 12.66 -17.40
N VAL A 446 -24.18 11.47 -17.29
CA VAL A 446 -25.53 11.31 -16.72
C VAL A 446 -25.51 11.26 -15.18
N ALA A 447 -24.32 11.24 -14.58
CA ALA A 447 -24.12 11.16 -13.14
C ALA A 447 -24.74 12.37 -12.40
N GLY A 448 -25.73 12.09 -11.55
CA GLY A 448 -26.41 13.09 -10.72
C GLY A 448 -25.71 13.27 -9.38
N TYR A 449 -25.00 14.38 -9.20
CA TYR A 449 -24.34 14.73 -7.92
C TYR A 449 -25.30 14.63 -6.72
N SER A 450 -26.52 15.17 -6.86
CA SER A 450 -27.52 15.16 -5.80
C SER A 450 -27.98 13.74 -5.44
N GLU A 451 -28.06 12.82 -6.41
CA GLU A 451 -28.44 11.43 -6.17
C GLU A 451 -27.35 10.67 -5.43
N VAL A 452 -26.09 10.82 -5.86
CA VAL A 452 -24.91 10.23 -5.20
C VAL A 452 -24.80 10.74 -3.77
N ARG A 453 -24.86 12.06 -3.60
CA ARG A 453 -24.81 12.71 -2.29
C ARG A 453 -25.90 12.18 -1.36
N GLN A 454 -27.16 12.17 -1.80
CA GLN A 454 -28.27 11.71 -0.95
C GLN A 454 -28.18 10.23 -0.60
N ALA A 455 -27.70 9.38 -1.53
CA ALA A 455 -27.48 7.96 -1.25
C ALA A 455 -26.42 7.75 -0.16
N LEU A 456 -25.35 8.53 -0.18
CA LEU A 456 -24.30 8.48 0.85
C LEU A 456 -24.78 9.07 2.19
N GLU A 457 -25.36 10.28 2.18
CA GLU A 457 -25.81 10.98 3.40
C GLU A 457 -26.84 10.18 4.21
N ARG A 458 -27.75 9.46 3.54
CA ARG A 458 -28.73 8.58 4.22
C ARG A 458 -28.07 7.46 5.02
N ASN A 459 -26.85 7.09 4.69
CA ASN A 459 -26.16 5.93 5.24
C ASN A 459 -24.97 6.30 6.13
N TYR A 460 -24.66 7.59 6.35
CA TYR A 460 -23.50 8.02 7.15
C TYR A 460 -23.45 7.39 8.55
N GLU A 461 -24.58 7.33 9.27
CA GLU A 461 -24.64 6.68 10.59
C GLU A 461 -24.19 5.21 10.52
N CYS A 462 -24.68 4.45 9.54
CA CYS A 462 -24.29 3.05 9.35
C CYS A 462 -22.84 2.91 8.85
N LEU A 463 -22.37 3.84 8.02
CA LEU A 463 -20.99 3.88 7.55
C LEU A 463 -20.00 4.28 8.66
N GLY A 464 -20.49 4.79 9.80
CA GLY A 464 -19.69 5.18 10.96
C GLY A 464 -19.08 6.57 10.85
N VAL A 465 -19.68 7.45 10.04
CA VAL A 465 -19.22 8.83 9.82
C VAL A 465 -20.37 9.81 10.04
N THR A 466 -20.03 11.08 10.24
CA THR A 466 -21.02 12.16 10.35
C THR A 466 -20.90 13.13 9.19
N CYS A 467 -21.91 13.97 9.03
CA CYS A 467 -21.88 15.07 8.08
C CYS A 467 -20.75 16.08 8.35
N ALA A 468 -20.37 16.26 9.61
CA ALA A 468 -19.25 17.13 9.97
C ALA A 468 -17.91 16.51 9.55
N ASP A 469 -17.77 15.18 9.67
CA ASP A 469 -16.57 14.46 9.23
C ASP A 469 -16.40 14.58 7.71
N VAL A 470 -17.48 14.41 6.94
CA VAL A 470 -17.43 14.50 5.47
C VAL A 470 -17.18 15.94 5.02
N GLY A 471 -17.82 16.93 5.65
CA GLY A 471 -17.71 18.33 5.26
C GLY A 471 -18.54 18.67 4.01
N GLY A 472 -18.06 19.58 3.18
CA GLY A 472 -18.72 19.96 1.93
C GLY A 472 -17.77 20.63 0.95
N LEU A 473 -18.05 20.54 -0.35
CA LEU A 473 -17.20 21.08 -1.40
C LEU A 473 -17.02 22.59 -1.22
N TYR A 474 -15.78 23.01 -1.04
CA TYR A 474 -15.40 24.37 -0.69
C TYR A 474 -14.57 25.01 -1.79
N ASP A 475 -15.07 26.12 -2.33
CA ASP A 475 -14.35 26.94 -3.29
C ASP A 475 -13.43 27.91 -2.52
N ARG A 476 -12.13 27.65 -2.59
CA ARG A 476 -11.11 28.45 -1.90
C ARG A 476 -10.92 29.83 -2.51
N ASP A 477 -11.19 30.00 -3.80
CA ASP A 477 -11.03 31.28 -4.49
C ASP A 477 -12.18 32.22 -4.13
N ARG A 478 -13.40 31.69 -4.01
CA ARG A 478 -14.58 32.44 -3.55
C ARG A 478 -14.70 32.52 -2.02
N GLY A 479 -14.07 31.60 -1.29
CA GLY A 479 -14.18 31.53 0.16
C GLY A 479 -15.56 31.09 0.64
N GLU A 480 -16.25 30.25 -0.14
CA GLU A 480 -17.60 29.76 0.16
C GLU A 480 -17.79 28.30 -0.26
N TYR A 481 -18.81 27.65 0.30
CA TYR A 481 -19.19 26.30 -0.14
C TYR A 481 -19.94 26.35 -1.45
N GLU A 482 -19.75 25.32 -2.28
CA GLU A 482 -20.59 25.10 -3.44
C GLU A 482 -22.05 24.88 -3.02
N ALA A 483 -23.00 25.57 -3.65
CA ALA A 483 -24.39 25.56 -3.20
C ALA A 483 -25.00 24.15 -3.17
N GLU A 484 -24.72 23.33 -4.19
CA GLU A 484 -25.16 21.94 -4.24
C GLU A 484 -24.27 21.00 -3.40
N GLY A 485 -23.03 21.40 -3.10
CA GLY A 485 -22.04 20.60 -2.38
C GLY A 485 -21.81 21.01 -0.92
N ALA A 486 -22.63 21.92 -0.38
CA ALA A 486 -22.51 22.41 1.00
C ALA A 486 -22.69 21.27 2.02
N PRO A 487 -22.12 21.37 3.24
CA PRO A 487 -22.28 20.33 4.27
C PRO A 487 -23.74 19.97 4.55
N CYS A 488 -24.01 18.74 5.02
CA CYS A 488 -25.39 18.31 5.29
C CYS A 488 -26.13 19.30 6.18
N GLY A 489 -27.43 19.50 5.91
CA GLY A 489 -28.26 20.42 6.70
C GLY A 489 -27.96 21.91 6.47
N GLY A 490 -27.00 22.25 5.62
CA GLY A 490 -26.68 23.61 5.22
C GLY A 490 -27.78 24.22 4.35
N VAL A 491 -28.46 25.23 4.89
CA VAL A 491 -29.30 26.17 4.14
C VAL A 491 -28.39 26.97 3.21
N ALA A 492 -28.74 27.08 1.93
CA ALA A 492 -28.08 27.97 0.98
C ALA A 492 -27.87 29.35 1.63
N GLN A 493 -26.60 29.72 1.87
CA GLN A 493 -26.27 31.05 2.35
C GLN A 493 -26.61 32.03 1.22
N GLY A 494 -27.76 32.69 1.33
CA GLY A 494 -28.17 33.73 0.40
C GLY A 494 -27.23 34.93 0.48
N GLY A 495 -26.26 35.00 -0.43
CA GLY A 495 -25.51 36.21 -0.78
C GLY A 495 -26.11 36.85 -2.04
N GLY A 496 -26.59 38.08 -1.91
CA GLY A 496 -27.38 38.76 -2.93
C GLY A 496 -26.67 39.02 -4.28
N GLY A 497 -27.43 38.79 -5.36
CA GLY A 497 -27.46 39.61 -6.57
C GLY A 497 -26.16 39.84 -7.35
N THR A 498 -25.89 39.03 -8.39
CA THR A 498 -26.12 39.36 -9.83
C THR A 498 -25.23 38.55 -10.79
N ASN A 499 -25.86 38.15 -11.90
CA ASN A 499 -25.38 37.63 -13.19
C ASN A 499 -24.96 36.14 -13.33
N PRO A 500 -25.68 35.37 -14.18
CA PRO A 500 -25.23 34.07 -14.66
C PRO A 500 -24.23 34.32 -15.81
N GLY A 501 -22.95 34.46 -15.46
CA GLY A 501 -21.85 34.41 -16.40
C GLY A 501 -21.01 33.20 -16.06
N LEU A 502 -20.85 32.27 -17.02
CA LEU A 502 -19.90 31.17 -16.95
C LEU A 502 -18.57 31.65 -16.32
N ALA A 503 -18.24 31.11 -15.17
CA ALA A 503 -16.90 31.13 -14.63
C ALA A 503 -16.64 29.73 -14.07
N VAL A 504 -16.11 28.87 -14.93
CA VAL A 504 -15.42 27.64 -14.53
C VAL A 504 -14.21 28.10 -13.73
N GLY A 505 -14.36 28.22 -12.41
CA GLY A 505 -13.23 28.29 -11.50
C GLY A 505 -12.43 27.00 -11.67
N LEU A 506 -11.12 27.12 -11.83
CA LEU A 506 -10.21 26.00 -12.10
C LEU A 506 -10.22 25.01 -10.91
N PHE A 507 -11.18 24.09 -10.89
CA PHE A 507 -11.14 22.84 -10.14
C PHE A 507 -10.11 21.83 -10.72
N LEU A 508 -9.27 22.27 -11.66
CA LEU A 508 -8.33 21.46 -12.43
C LEU A 508 -6.98 21.20 -11.72
N GLY A 509 -6.84 21.56 -10.43
CA GLY A 509 -5.56 21.45 -9.73
C GLY A 509 -5.35 20.21 -8.86
N GLY A 510 -6.42 19.51 -8.45
CA GLY A 510 -6.36 18.40 -7.50
C GLY A 510 -6.24 17.05 -8.17
N MET A 511 -7.35 16.54 -8.71
CA MET A 511 -7.39 15.15 -9.20
C MET A 511 -6.55 14.90 -10.46
N VAL A 512 -6.30 15.92 -11.29
CA VAL A 512 -5.40 15.81 -12.47
C VAL A 512 -3.91 15.89 -12.07
N ALA A 513 -3.57 16.28 -10.83
CA ALA A 513 -2.19 16.30 -10.36
C ALA A 513 -1.58 14.89 -10.22
N VAL A 514 -2.42 13.85 -10.14
CA VAL A 514 -2.05 12.43 -10.18
C VAL A 514 -1.52 12.00 -11.56
N LEU A 515 -1.58 12.84 -12.60
CA LEU A 515 -0.94 12.53 -13.90
C LEU A 515 0.00 13.64 -14.39
N LEU A 516 -0.24 14.93 -14.09
CA LEU A 516 0.60 16.04 -14.58
C LEU A 516 1.80 16.42 -13.69
N GLY A 517 1.82 16.03 -12.41
CA GLY A 517 3.03 16.18 -11.55
C GLY A 517 4.24 15.37 -12.06
N PHE A 518 3.98 14.39 -12.93
CA PHE A 518 4.91 13.36 -13.39
C PHE A 518 5.95 13.84 -14.42
N VAL A 519 5.67 14.94 -15.15
CA VAL A 519 6.54 15.45 -16.23
C VAL A 519 7.75 16.24 -15.72
N LEU A 520 7.60 17.00 -14.62
CA LEU A 520 8.65 17.93 -14.14
C LEU A 520 9.79 17.21 -13.39
N ILE A 521 9.54 16.02 -12.83
CA ILE A 521 10.52 15.29 -12.02
C ILE A 521 11.48 14.46 -12.89
N ARG A 522 11.03 13.85 -14.00
CA ARG A 522 11.97 13.19 -14.94
C ARG A 522 12.93 14.21 -15.55
N HIS A 523 12.49 15.44 -15.80
CA HIS A 523 13.37 16.53 -16.22
C HIS A 523 14.40 16.94 -15.14
N ARG A 524 14.06 16.82 -13.85
CA ARG A 524 14.99 17.12 -12.74
C ARG A 524 15.95 15.97 -12.40
N ARG A 525 15.52 14.70 -12.46
CA ARG A 525 16.38 13.52 -12.24
C ARG A 525 17.32 13.28 -13.42
N ARG A 526 16.85 13.43 -14.67
CA ARG A 526 17.68 13.32 -15.88
C ARG A 526 18.77 14.41 -15.93
N ASN A 527 18.48 15.62 -15.42
CA ASN A 527 19.49 16.68 -15.31
C ASN A 527 20.49 16.47 -14.15
N LYS A 528 20.14 15.71 -13.11
CA LYS A 528 21.09 15.35 -12.03
C LYS A 528 22.01 14.20 -12.43
N SER A 529 21.55 13.21 -13.21
CA SER A 529 22.40 12.13 -13.71
C SER A 529 23.32 12.56 -14.87
N LEU A 530 22.88 13.51 -15.71
CA LEU A 530 23.72 14.09 -16.77
C LEU A 530 24.76 15.10 -16.25
N GLY A 531 24.46 15.82 -15.16
CA GLY A 531 25.39 16.82 -14.59
C GLY A 531 26.58 16.24 -13.82
N ALA A 532 26.52 14.97 -13.41
CA ALA A 532 27.62 14.29 -12.70
C ALA A 532 28.62 13.59 -13.64
N ALA A 533 28.30 13.47 -14.94
CA ALA A 533 29.10 12.73 -15.92
C ALA A 533 30.02 13.60 -16.79
N GLU A 534 30.07 14.93 -16.61
CA GLU A 534 30.82 15.84 -17.51
C GLU A 534 31.98 16.62 -16.87
N PHE A 535 32.52 16.17 -15.75
CA PHE A 535 33.81 16.71 -15.23
C PHE A 535 34.75 15.59 -14.77
N ALA A 536 35.16 14.75 -15.71
CA ALA A 536 36.40 14.00 -15.56
C ALA A 536 37.06 13.79 -16.93
N VAL A 537 38.29 14.29 -17.04
CA VAL A 537 39.33 14.00 -18.04
C VAL A 537 39.37 14.86 -19.30
N GLU A 538 40.24 15.89 -19.25
CA GLU A 538 41.27 16.18 -20.26
C GLU A 538 42.37 16.96 -19.50
N GLY A 539 43.60 16.49 -19.32
CA GLY A 539 44.54 15.90 -20.28
C GLY A 539 45.81 16.76 -20.19
N ASP A 540 46.94 16.12 -19.88
CA ASP A 540 48.25 16.69 -19.59
C ASP A 540 48.72 17.83 -20.51
N HIS A 541 49.31 18.89 -19.93
CA HIS A 541 50.52 19.51 -20.47
C HIS A 541 51.35 20.23 -19.38
N VAL A 542 52.53 19.66 -19.11
CA VAL A 542 53.69 20.26 -18.44
C VAL A 542 54.23 21.42 -19.27
N ILE A 543 54.51 22.61 -18.70
CA ILE A 543 55.79 23.37 -18.82
C ILE A 543 55.89 24.44 -17.69
N ALA A 544 57.03 24.40 -16.98
CA ALA A 544 57.67 25.41 -16.10
C ALA A 544 57.03 25.77 -14.75
#